data_AF-A0A2H0VR43-F1
#
_entry.id   AF-A0A2H0VR43-F1
#
_cell.length_a   1.000
_cell.length_b   1.000
_cell.length_c   1.000
_cell.angle_alpha   90.00
_cell.angle_beta   90.00
_cell.angle_gamma   90.00
#
_symmetry.space_group_name_H-M   'P 1'
#
loop_
_entity.id
_entity.type
_entity.pdbx_description
1 polymer ?
#
loop_
_entity_poly.entity_id
_entity_poly.type
_entity_poly.pdbx_seq_one_letter_code
_entity_poly.pdbx_strand_id
1 'polypeptide(L)'
;MSSQAKPVIPKAFVYRRLHSLLGLLIVVYLMEHLIVNSQAALWLGDSGIGFIKLVNLIHSIPFLQVIEIALIGVPIFFHALLGIKYALTSKSNVRSSKGKKPCLKYERNIAYSWQRITSWILLLGIFVHVVHMRFLEKPKEAELNNVPQYLVKLNFDEGLYTLAYRLNIRLYNQAQIADMQNIKNEGFVTNKWTSPDSVPYSPLKEENVLQQQSLRDQQEFITTLSSYCLKDTQVVAASPSVGTAFLLMVRNVFKNPFWAIAYTLFVLSAAFHAFNGVWTAMITWGIILSYRSQKSMVKVAYGFMIIIAFLGLASIWGSYWINLRS
;
A
#
# COMPACT_ATOMS: atom_id res chain seq x y z
N MET A 1 52.53 -14.29 -28.28
CA MET A 1 51.61 -13.77 -27.24
C MET A 1 50.21 -14.29 -27.55
N SER A 2 49.70 -15.29 -26.81
CA SER A 2 48.34 -15.78 -27.03
C SER A 2 47.34 -14.72 -26.57
N SER A 3 46.49 -14.25 -27.47
CA SER A 3 45.30 -13.47 -27.13
C SER A 3 44.46 -14.26 -26.11
N GLN A 4 44.51 -13.88 -24.84
CA GLN A 4 43.58 -14.42 -23.86
C GLN A 4 42.18 -13.90 -24.22
N ALA A 5 41.33 -14.79 -24.72
CA ALA A 5 39.94 -14.46 -25.02
C ALA A 5 39.26 -13.89 -23.77
N LYS A 6 38.55 -12.76 -23.92
CA LYS A 6 37.83 -12.12 -22.81
C LYS A 6 36.84 -13.14 -22.19
N PRO A 7 36.80 -13.27 -20.85
CA PRO A 7 35.91 -14.22 -20.20
C PRO A 7 34.44 -13.87 -20.48
N VAL A 8 33.67 -14.83 -20.99
CA VAL A 8 32.24 -14.66 -21.28
C VAL A 8 31.43 -14.88 -20.01
N ILE A 9 30.70 -13.85 -19.58
CA ILE A 9 29.84 -13.93 -18.39
C ILE A 9 28.59 -14.76 -18.71
N PRO A 10 28.29 -15.83 -17.95
CA PRO A 10 27.10 -16.63 -18.22
C PRO A 10 25.80 -15.83 -18.01
N LYS A 11 24.86 -15.90 -18.95
CA LYS A 11 23.52 -15.25 -18.82
C LYS A 11 22.82 -15.60 -17.50
N ALA A 12 22.93 -16.86 -17.07
CA ALA A 12 22.36 -17.32 -15.81
C ALA A 12 22.94 -16.60 -14.57
N PHE A 13 24.21 -16.21 -14.62
CA PHE A 13 24.81 -15.39 -13.56
C PHE A 13 24.16 -14.00 -13.54
N VAL A 14 24.05 -13.34 -14.70
CA VAL A 14 23.43 -12.00 -14.82
C VAL A 14 22.00 -12.01 -14.30
N TYR A 15 21.15 -12.96 -14.70
CA TYR A 15 19.77 -13.00 -14.21
C TYR A 15 19.63 -13.27 -12.70
N ARG A 16 20.56 -14.03 -12.10
CA ARG A 16 20.59 -14.21 -10.64
C ARG A 16 20.98 -12.93 -9.92
N ARG A 17 21.93 -12.17 -10.48
CA ARG A 17 22.33 -10.85 -9.97
C ARG A 17 21.19 -9.85 -10.07
N LEU A 18 20.54 -9.77 -11.23
CA LEU A 18 19.41 -8.90 -11.45
C LEU A 18 18.27 -9.20 -10.46
N HIS A 19 17.87 -10.47 -10.34
CA HIS A 19 16.84 -10.88 -9.36
C HIS A 19 17.21 -10.47 -7.92
N SER A 20 18.47 -10.66 -7.52
CA SER A 20 18.95 -10.26 -6.19
C SER A 20 18.95 -8.74 -6.01
N LEU A 21 19.35 -7.97 -7.02
CA LEU A 21 19.40 -6.51 -6.96
C LEU A 21 18.00 -5.92 -6.83
N LEU A 22 17.06 -6.38 -7.65
CA LEU A 22 15.65 -5.99 -7.56
C LEU A 22 15.06 -6.37 -6.19
N GLY A 23 15.44 -7.54 -5.66
CA GLY A 23 15.07 -7.96 -4.30
C GLY A 23 15.54 -6.97 -3.24
N LEU A 24 16.80 -6.51 -3.30
CA LEU A 24 17.32 -5.51 -2.37
C LEU A 24 16.57 -4.18 -2.46
N LEU A 25 16.25 -3.72 -3.67
CA LEU A 25 15.44 -2.52 -3.88
C LEU A 25 14.04 -2.65 -3.26
N ILE A 26 13.38 -3.80 -3.46
CA ILE A 26 12.07 -4.10 -2.87
C ILE A 26 12.13 -4.13 -1.34
N VAL A 27 13.23 -4.59 -0.74
CA VAL A 27 13.38 -4.58 0.73
C VAL A 27 13.44 -3.16 1.26
N VAL A 28 14.13 -2.24 0.58
CA VAL A 28 14.15 -0.82 0.97
C VAL A 28 12.74 -0.24 0.93
N TYR A 29 11.99 -0.50 -0.15
CA TYR A 29 10.59 -0.10 -0.23
C TYR A 29 9.74 -0.74 0.88
N LEU A 30 9.88 -2.04 1.14
CA LEU A 30 9.14 -2.73 2.20
C LEU A 30 9.40 -2.12 3.57
N MET A 31 10.64 -1.71 3.86
CA MET A 31 10.98 -1.05 5.12
C MET A 31 10.29 0.30 5.23
N GLU A 32 10.37 1.15 4.21
CA GLU A 32 9.68 2.44 4.15
C GLU A 32 8.17 2.25 4.31
N HIS A 33 7.58 1.36 3.51
CA HIS A 33 6.16 1.04 3.53
C HIS A 33 5.69 0.62 4.94
N LEU A 34 6.40 -0.28 5.62
CA LEU A 34 5.99 -0.74 6.95
C LEU A 34 6.27 0.30 8.04
N ILE A 35 7.30 1.14 7.90
CA ILE A 35 7.53 2.28 8.80
C ILE A 35 6.37 3.26 8.71
N VAL A 36 6.01 3.72 7.50
CA VAL A 36 4.91 4.68 7.29
C VAL A 36 3.58 4.09 7.76
N ASN A 37 3.27 2.85 7.42
CA ASN A 37 2.02 2.20 7.83
C ASN A 37 1.94 1.99 9.36
N SER A 38 3.06 1.72 10.03
CA SER A 38 3.09 1.58 11.49
C SER A 38 2.74 2.88 12.23
N GLN A 39 2.89 4.04 11.57
CA GLN A 39 2.54 5.34 12.14
C GLN A 39 1.03 5.50 12.36
N ALA A 40 0.21 4.65 11.74
CA ALA A 40 -1.23 4.59 12.05
C ALA A 40 -1.47 4.20 13.52
N ALA A 41 -0.48 3.58 14.19
CA ALA A 41 -0.59 3.05 15.54
C ALA A 41 0.54 3.47 16.53
N LEU A 42 1.79 3.63 16.11
CA LEU A 42 2.91 3.54 17.07
C LEU A 42 3.58 4.86 17.51
N TRP A 43 3.60 5.90 16.70
CA TRP A 43 4.71 6.87 16.80
C TRP A 43 4.35 8.30 17.23
N LEU A 44 3.17 8.84 16.91
CA LEU A 44 2.85 10.24 17.21
C LEU A 44 1.36 10.49 17.46
N GLY A 45 1.00 10.57 18.74
CA GLY A 45 -0.30 10.99 19.25
C GLY A 45 -1.39 9.94 19.06
N ASP A 46 -2.35 9.90 19.99
CA ASP A 46 -3.48 8.96 20.01
C ASP A 46 -4.47 9.14 18.83
N SER A 47 -4.04 9.70 17.70
CA SER A 47 -4.91 10.28 16.67
C SER A 47 -4.50 9.96 15.23
N GLY A 48 -3.44 9.18 14.98
CA GLY A 48 -2.99 8.83 13.63
C GLY A 48 -2.40 9.99 12.82
N ILE A 49 -2.10 11.13 13.47
CA ILE A 49 -1.57 12.34 12.81
C ILE A 49 -0.22 12.07 12.12
N GLY A 50 0.65 11.24 12.70
CA GLY A 50 1.92 10.86 12.08
C GLY A 50 1.73 10.21 10.71
N PHE A 51 0.78 9.27 10.61
CA PHE A 51 0.41 8.65 9.35
C PHE A 51 -0.14 9.69 8.35
N ILE A 52 -1.08 10.53 8.78
CA ILE A 52 -1.68 11.57 7.92
C ILE A 52 -0.61 12.48 7.33
N LYS A 53 0.34 12.96 8.14
CA LYS A 53 1.43 13.85 7.70
C LYS A 53 2.32 13.17 6.65
N LEU A 54 2.73 11.93 6.89
CA LEU A 54 3.61 11.21 5.96
C LEU A 54 2.90 10.85 4.65
N VAL A 55 1.64 10.42 4.70
CA VAL A 55 0.88 10.13 3.48
C VAL A 55 0.62 11.41 2.68
N ASN A 56 0.27 12.52 3.33
CA ASN A 56 0.15 13.82 2.67
C ASN A 56 1.47 14.25 2.00
N LEU A 57 2.61 14.01 2.66
CA LEU A 57 3.93 14.29 2.11
C LEU A 57 4.25 13.41 0.90
N ILE A 58 3.93 12.12 0.94
CA ILE A 58 4.16 11.21 -0.20
C ILE A 58 3.29 11.61 -1.39
N HIS A 59 2.02 11.92 -1.15
CA HIS A 59 1.07 12.33 -2.19
C HIS A 59 1.33 13.72 -2.76
N SER A 60 2.14 14.56 -2.11
CA SER A 60 2.58 15.84 -2.68
C SER A 60 3.78 15.72 -3.62
N ILE A 61 4.38 14.53 -3.74
CA ILE A 61 5.52 14.30 -4.65
C ILE A 61 5.04 14.38 -6.11
N PRO A 62 5.68 15.22 -6.95
CA PRO A 62 5.32 15.31 -8.36
C PRO A 62 5.63 14.00 -9.09
N PHE A 63 4.76 13.64 -10.03
CA PHE A 63 4.87 12.40 -10.81
C PHE A 63 4.92 11.12 -9.96
N LEU A 64 4.31 11.12 -8.76
CA LEU A 64 4.29 9.97 -7.86
C LEU A 64 3.92 8.66 -8.58
N GLN A 65 2.89 8.67 -9.42
CA GLN A 65 2.46 7.49 -10.20
C GLN A 65 3.59 6.92 -11.08
N VAL A 66 4.41 7.78 -11.71
CA VAL A 66 5.54 7.35 -12.54
C VAL A 66 6.65 6.75 -11.68
N ILE A 67 6.94 7.40 -10.54
CA ILE A 67 7.93 6.93 -9.57
C ILE A 67 7.52 5.56 -9.03
N GLU A 68 6.26 5.38 -8.65
CA GLU A 68 5.74 4.10 -8.15
C GLU A 68 5.86 3.00 -9.20
N ILE A 69 5.49 3.25 -10.46
CA ILE A 69 5.62 2.26 -11.52
C ILE A 69 7.09 1.91 -11.75
N ALA A 70 7.98 2.91 -11.85
CA ALA A 70 9.38 2.72 -12.20
C ALA A 70 10.21 2.09 -11.08
N LEU A 71 10.01 2.51 -9.83
CA LEU A 71 10.83 2.09 -8.67
C LEU A 71 10.22 0.96 -7.85
N ILE A 72 8.91 0.71 -7.99
CA ILE A 72 8.22 -0.33 -7.21
C ILE A 72 7.61 -1.37 -8.15
N GLY A 73 6.71 -0.96 -9.04
CA GLY A 73 5.96 -1.89 -9.91
C GLY A 73 6.85 -2.73 -10.83
N VAL A 74 7.73 -2.08 -11.59
CA VAL A 74 8.67 -2.73 -12.51
C VAL A 74 9.65 -3.65 -11.77
N PRO A 75 10.31 -3.21 -10.68
CA PRO A 75 11.16 -4.09 -9.88
C PRO A 75 10.45 -5.30 -9.30
N ILE A 76 9.24 -5.13 -8.72
CA ILE A 76 8.43 -6.26 -8.22
C ILE A 76 8.11 -7.23 -9.34
N PHE A 77 7.69 -6.73 -10.50
CA PHE A 77 7.34 -7.58 -11.64
C PHE A 77 8.51 -8.45 -12.09
N PHE A 78 9.69 -7.86 -12.35
CA PHE A 78 10.86 -8.62 -12.80
C PHE A 78 11.44 -9.52 -11.70
N HIS A 79 11.39 -9.09 -10.44
CA HIS A 79 11.75 -9.93 -9.31
C HIS A 79 10.82 -11.15 -9.21
N ALA A 80 9.51 -10.96 -9.32
CA ALA A 80 8.52 -12.04 -9.28
C ALA A 80 8.69 -13.01 -10.46
N LEU A 81 8.85 -12.51 -11.70
CA LEU A 81 9.04 -13.36 -12.88
C LEU A 81 10.26 -14.29 -12.74
N LEU A 82 11.41 -13.73 -12.37
CA LEU A 82 12.63 -14.51 -12.17
C LEU A 82 12.50 -15.43 -10.93
N GLY A 83 11.85 -14.94 -9.87
CA GLY A 83 11.59 -15.66 -8.63
C GLY A 83 10.72 -16.89 -8.84
N ILE A 84 9.65 -16.78 -9.62
CA ILE A 84 8.77 -17.90 -10.01
C ILE A 84 9.57 -18.99 -10.71
N LYS A 85 10.42 -18.62 -11.69
CA LYS A 85 11.32 -19.57 -12.36
C LYS A 85 12.23 -20.30 -11.37
N TYR A 86 12.81 -19.58 -10.42
CA TYR A 86 13.69 -20.17 -9.40
C TYR A 86 12.94 -21.01 -8.36
N ALA A 87 11.70 -20.66 -8.03
CA ALA A 87 10.85 -21.42 -7.13
C ALA A 87 10.44 -22.76 -7.78
N LEU A 88 10.01 -22.74 -9.04
CA LEU A 88 9.60 -23.94 -9.79
C LEU A 88 10.75 -24.91 -10.05
N THR A 89 11.97 -24.41 -10.23
CA THR A 89 13.17 -25.24 -10.44
C THR A 89 13.85 -25.68 -9.14
N SER A 90 13.32 -25.28 -7.98
CA SER A 90 13.93 -25.53 -6.68
C SER A 90 13.81 -26.99 -6.24
N LYS A 91 14.83 -27.51 -5.53
CA LYS A 91 14.81 -28.84 -4.89
C LYS A 91 14.96 -28.68 -3.38
N SER A 92 13.91 -28.99 -2.60
CA SER A 92 13.99 -29.05 -1.14
C SER A 92 14.39 -30.45 -0.67
N ASN A 93 15.18 -30.51 0.40
CA ASN A 93 15.66 -31.74 1.03
C ASN A 93 15.42 -31.78 2.55
N VAL A 94 14.43 -31.02 3.05
CA VAL A 94 14.09 -30.94 4.49
C VAL A 94 13.09 -32.03 4.91
N ARG A 95 12.30 -32.55 3.96
CA ARG A 95 11.32 -33.62 4.21
C ARG A 95 11.91 -34.98 3.85
N SER A 96 11.61 -36.00 4.66
CA SER A 96 12.03 -37.37 4.41
C SER A 96 11.45 -37.88 3.09
N SER A 97 12.31 -38.46 2.26
CA SER A 97 11.93 -39.00 0.95
C SER A 97 11.94 -40.53 0.91
N LYS A 98 11.74 -41.20 2.06
CA LYS A 98 11.80 -42.68 2.20
C LYS A 98 13.03 -43.27 1.48
N GLY A 99 14.22 -42.72 1.74
CA GLY A 99 15.48 -43.17 1.16
C GLY A 99 15.82 -42.67 -0.25
N LYS A 100 14.87 -42.06 -1.00
CA LYS A 100 15.15 -41.60 -2.39
C LYS A 100 16.03 -40.34 -2.46
N LYS A 101 16.10 -39.55 -1.39
CA LYS A 101 16.91 -38.32 -1.29
C LYS A 101 17.38 -38.13 0.16
N PRO A 102 18.59 -37.55 0.38
CA PRO A 102 19.06 -37.22 1.71
C PRO A 102 18.13 -36.19 2.38
N CYS A 103 17.84 -36.40 3.66
CA CYS A 103 17.02 -35.48 4.47
C CYS A 103 17.94 -34.66 5.38
N LEU A 104 18.07 -33.36 5.11
CA LEU A 104 18.95 -32.44 5.83
C LEU A 104 18.11 -31.42 6.59
N LYS A 105 17.99 -31.60 7.91
CA LYS A 105 17.23 -30.71 8.81
C LYS A 105 18.09 -29.61 9.43
N TYR A 106 19.05 -29.08 8.68
CA TYR A 106 19.83 -27.93 9.13
C TYR A 106 19.06 -26.63 8.94
N GLU A 107 19.34 -25.62 9.78
CA GLU A 107 18.68 -24.31 9.76
C GLU A 107 18.65 -23.69 8.36
N ARG A 108 19.75 -23.81 7.60
CA ARG A 108 19.85 -23.21 6.26
C ARG A 108 19.03 -23.96 5.21
N ASN A 109 18.87 -25.28 5.33
CA ASN A 109 17.99 -26.06 4.46
C ASN A 109 16.52 -25.72 4.73
N ILE A 110 16.18 -25.51 6.00
CA ILE A 110 14.86 -25.05 6.44
C ILE A 110 14.60 -23.65 5.87
N ALA A 111 15.51 -22.69 6.08
CA ALA A 111 15.37 -21.33 5.58
C ALA A 111 15.32 -21.26 4.04
N TYR A 112 16.09 -22.10 3.35
CA TYR A 112 16.01 -22.27 1.90
C TYR A 112 14.59 -22.70 1.47
N SER A 113 13.98 -23.63 2.20
CA SER A 113 12.63 -24.12 1.89
C SER A 113 11.56 -23.06 2.19
N TRP A 114 11.69 -22.39 3.34
CA TRP A 114 10.79 -21.30 3.72
C TRP A 114 10.85 -20.11 2.77
N GLN A 115 12.02 -19.76 2.21
CA GLN A 115 12.12 -18.69 1.20
C GLN A 115 11.18 -18.92 0.02
N ARG A 116 10.93 -20.19 -0.33
CA ARG A 116 10.09 -20.59 -1.48
C ARG A 116 8.63 -20.70 -1.07
N ILE A 117 8.37 -21.19 0.13
CA ILE A 117 7.00 -21.21 0.67
C ILE A 117 6.50 -19.76 0.80
N THR A 118 7.29 -18.88 1.41
CA THR A 118 6.92 -17.46 1.55
C THR A 118 6.86 -16.74 0.21
N SER A 119 7.65 -17.13 -0.81
CA SER A 119 7.51 -16.52 -2.14
C SER A 119 6.15 -16.79 -2.76
N TRP A 120 5.58 -17.99 -2.60
CA TRP A 120 4.25 -18.30 -3.10
C TRP A 120 3.16 -17.58 -2.32
N ILE A 121 3.29 -17.53 -0.99
CA ILE A 121 2.39 -16.76 -0.13
C ILE A 121 2.41 -15.29 -0.52
N LEU A 122 3.59 -14.71 -0.78
CA LEU A 122 3.75 -13.32 -1.18
C LEU A 122 3.29 -13.04 -2.61
N LEU A 123 3.41 -13.99 -3.54
CA LEU A 123 2.87 -13.80 -4.88
C LEU A 123 1.36 -13.58 -4.82
N LEU A 124 0.65 -14.43 -4.08
CA LEU A 124 -0.78 -14.24 -3.80
C LEU A 124 -1.03 -12.99 -2.95
N GLY A 125 -0.25 -12.80 -1.90
CA GLY A 125 -0.43 -11.72 -0.93
C GLY A 125 -0.24 -10.33 -1.53
N ILE A 126 0.77 -10.14 -2.39
CA ILE A 126 1.01 -8.87 -3.10
C ILE A 126 -0.11 -8.63 -4.12
N PHE A 127 -0.54 -9.65 -4.86
CA PHE A 127 -1.67 -9.50 -5.80
C PHE A 127 -2.94 -9.06 -5.05
N VAL A 128 -3.31 -9.78 -3.99
CA VAL A 128 -4.46 -9.44 -3.14
C VAL A 128 -4.30 -8.05 -2.53
N HIS A 129 -3.12 -7.73 -1.97
CA HIS A 129 -2.84 -6.44 -1.35
C HIS A 129 -3.00 -5.28 -2.33
N VAL A 130 -2.39 -5.39 -3.53
CA VAL A 130 -2.46 -4.33 -4.55
C VAL A 130 -3.89 -4.19 -5.06
N VAL A 131 -4.57 -5.28 -5.42
CA VAL A 131 -5.97 -5.20 -5.88
C VAL A 131 -6.86 -4.57 -4.80
N HIS A 132 -6.75 -5.05 -3.57
CA HIS A 132 -7.60 -4.62 -2.46
C HIS A 132 -7.33 -3.16 -2.08
N MET A 133 -6.07 -2.78 -1.81
CA MET A 133 -5.74 -1.44 -1.28
C MET A 133 -5.59 -0.37 -2.36
N ARG A 134 -5.08 -0.71 -3.56
CA ARG A 134 -4.82 0.27 -4.62
C ARG A 134 -6.02 0.53 -5.53
N PHE A 135 -6.94 -0.44 -5.65
CA PHE A 135 -8.05 -0.37 -6.61
C PHE A 135 -9.43 -0.45 -5.96
N LEU A 136 -9.66 -1.40 -5.04
CA LEU A 136 -11.00 -1.59 -4.46
C LEU A 136 -11.32 -0.60 -3.35
N GLU A 137 -10.40 -0.41 -2.41
CA GLU A 137 -10.60 0.45 -1.23
C GLU A 137 -10.03 1.86 -1.42
N LYS A 138 -9.43 2.15 -2.58
CA LYS A 138 -8.83 3.46 -2.87
C LYS A 138 -9.87 4.58 -2.65
N PRO A 139 -9.53 5.65 -1.92
CA PRO A 139 -10.38 6.83 -1.82
C PRO A 139 -10.72 7.38 -3.21
N LYS A 140 -12.00 7.71 -3.44
CA LYS A 140 -12.41 8.45 -4.64
C LYS A 140 -12.18 9.94 -4.41
N GLU A 141 -11.82 10.64 -5.47
CA GLU A 141 -11.53 12.07 -5.44
C GLU A 141 -12.71 12.82 -6.07
N ALA A 142 -13.05 13.97 -5.50
CA ALA A 142 -14.00 14.95 -6.03
C ALA A 142 -13.59 16.33 -5.53
N GLU A 143 -14.13 17.41 -6.08
CA GLU A 143 -13.90 18.77 -5.58
C GLU A 143 -15.18 19.35 -4.99
N LEU A 144 -15.04 20.13 -3.91
CA LEU A 144 -16.15 20.88 -3.34
C LEU A 144 -15.67 22.29 -3.01
N ASN A 145 -16.15 23.28 -3.75
CA ASN A 145 -15.75 24.69 -3.62
C ASN A 145 -14.23 24.88 -3.77
N ASN A 146 -13.64 24.31 -4.83
CA ASN A 146 -12.19 24.29 -5.10
C ASN A 146 -11.33 23.63 -4.00
N VAL A 147 -11.93 22.85 -3.10
CA VAL A 147 -11.18 22.06 -2.11
C VAL A 147 -11.33 20.58 -2.47
N PRO A 148 -10.23 19.84 -2.66
CA PRO A 148 -10.29 18.42 -2.95
C PRO A 148 -10.95 17.69 -1.78
N GLN A 149 -11.81 16.73 -2.08
CA GLN A 149 -12.51 15.87 -1.15
C GLN A 149 -12.19 14.41 -1.48
N TYR A 150 -11.63 13.71 -0.51
CA TYR A 150 -11.32 12.30 -0.58
C TYR A 150 -12.43 11.51 0.13
N LEU A 151 -13.13 10.69 -0.65
CA LEU A 151 -14.32 9.95 -0.26
C LEU A 151 -13.96 8.48 0.01
N VAL A 152 -14.34 7.99 1.19
CA VAL A 152 -14.05 6.62 1.62
C VAL A 152 -15.31 5.97 2.18
N LYS A 153 -15.65 4.77 1.68
CA LYS A 153 -16.74 3.97 2.22
C LYS A 153 -16.27 3.23 3.47
N LEU A 154 -17.02 3.36 4.56
CA LEU A 154 -16.68 2.80 5.87
C LEU A 154 -17.84 1.99 6.43
N ASN A 155 -17.52 0.91 7.15
CA ASN A 155 -18.49 0.25 8.02
C ASN A 155 -18.59 1.03 9.32
N PHE A 156 -19.81 1.43 9.67
CA PHE A 156 -20.10 2.26 10.81
C PHE A 156 -19.75 1.57 12.15
N ASP A 157 -19.27 2.35 13.13
CA ASP A 157 -19.11 1.98 14.55
C ASP A 157 -19.07 3.26 15.39
N GLU A 158 -19.28 3.14 16.70
CA GLU A 158 -19.37 4.28 17.63
C GLU A 158 -18.09 5.13 17.64
N GLY A 159 -16.91 4.50 17.55
CA GLY A 159 -15.62 5.21 17.50
C GLY A 159 -15.43 6.05 16.24
N LEU A 160 -16.28 5.88 15.22
CA LEU A 160 -16.24 6.73 14.04
C LEU A 160 -16.74 8.16 14.34
N TYR A 161 -17.63 8.36 15.32
CA TYR A 161 -18.12 9.70 15.68
C TYR A 161 -17.03 10.58 16.28
N THR A 162 -16.30 10.05 17.26
CA THR A 162 -15.20 10.74 17.94
C THR A 162 -14.03 10.97 16.99
N LEU A 163 -13.74 9.99 16.14
CA LEU A 163 -12.75 10.14 15.07
C LEU A 163 -13.19 11.21 14.06
N ALA A 164 -14.49 11.26 13.75
CA ALA A 164 -15.02 12.22 12.80
C ALA A 164 -14.86 13.65 13.28
N TYR A 165 -15.20 13.88 14.55
CA TYR A 165 -14.99 15.14 15.23
C TYR A 165 -13.49 15.52 15.29
N ARG A 166 -12.63 14.59 15.71
CA ARG A 166 -11.18 14.82 15.89
C ARG A 166 -10.46 15.17 14.59
N LEU A 167 -10.83 14.50 13.49
CA LEU A 167 -10.19 14.68 12.18
C LEU A 167 -10.94 15.64 11.26
N ASN A 168 -12.00 16.28 11.76
CA ASN A 168 -12.86 17.20 11.01
C ASN A 168 -13.33 16.61 9.66
N ILE A 169 -13.87 15.39 9.72
CA ILE A 169 -14.44 14.69 8.55
C ILE A 169 -15.97 14.71 8.61
N ARG A 170 -16.59 14.73 7.43
CA ARG A 170 -18.06 14.66 7.30
C ARG A 170 -18.47 13.24 6.93
N LEU A 171 -19.52 12.73 7.57
CA LEU A 171 -20.09 11.41 7.30
C LEU A 171 -21.43 11.57 6.58
N TYR A 172 -21.64 10.76 5.56
CA TYR A 172 -22.87 10.72 4.78
C TYR A 172 -23.44 9.30 4.76
N ASN A 173 -24.69 9.15 5.20
CA ASN A 173 -25.44 7.91 5.05
C ASN A 173 -26.23 7.89 3.72
N GLN A 174 -26.90 6.77 3.43
CA GLN A 174 -27.64 6.61 2.17
C GLN A 174 -28.79 7.64 2.01
N ALA A 175 -29.50 7.97 3.10
CA ALA A 175 -30.61 8.93 3.06
C ALA A 175 -30.10 10.35 2.74
N GLN A 176 -29.05 10.80 3.41
CA GLN A 176 -28.43 12.10 3.16
C GLN A 176 -27.91 12.21 1.72
N ILE A 177 -27.32 11.15 1.17
CA ILE A 177 -26.87 11.14 -0.23
C ILE A 177 -28.07 11.27 -1.18
N ALA A 178 -29.18 10.55 -0.91
CA ALA A 178 -30.40 10.64 -1.71
C ALA A 178 -31.04 12.03 -1.65
N ASP A 179 -31.08 12.66 -0.47
CA ASP A 179 -31.60 14.01 -0.30
C ASP A 179 -30.78 15.03 -1.12
N MET A 180 -29.45 14.90 -1.09
CA MET A 180 -28.54 15.74 -1.89
C MET A 180 -28.74 15.53 -3.40
N GLN A 181 -29.02 14.30 -3.85
CA GLN A 181 -29.36 14.03 -5.24
C GLN A 181 -30.69 14.67 -5.66
N ASN A 182 -31.70 14.63 -4.79
CA ASN A 182 -33.01 15.22 -5.07
C ASN A 182 -32.91 16.75 -5.19
N ILE A 183 -32.21 17.41 -4.26
CA ILE A 183 -31.94 18.85 -4.34
C ILE A 183 -31.23 19.21 -5.65
N LYS A 184 -30.25 18.40 -6.05
CA LYS A 184 -29.57 18.54 -7.34
C LYS A 184 -30.55 18.47 -8.52
N ASN A 185 -31.52 17.57 -8.50
CA ASN A 185 -32.49 17.41 -9.58
C ASN A 185 -33.53 18.54 -9.63
N GLU A 186 -33.89 19.10 -8.47
CA GLU A 186 -34.88 20.19 -8.35
C GLU A 186 -34.29 21.57 -8.72
N GLY A 187 -33.03 21.84 -8.37
CA GLY A 187 -32.38 23.14 -8.59
C GLY A 187 -31.81 23.38 -10.00
N PHE A 188 -31.88 22.39 -10.90
CA PHE A 188 -31.13 22.40 -12.18
C PHE A 188 -31.96 22.74 -13.44
N VAL A 189 -33.13 23.36 -13.28
CA VAL A 189 -33.80 24.05 -14.38
C VAL A 189 -33.24 25.48 -14.45
N THR A 190 -32.64 25.81 -15.60
CA THR A 190 -32.11 27.14 -16.02
C THR A 190 -30.61 27.42 -15.76
N ASN A 191 -29.78 27.16 -16.78
CA ASN A 191 -29.04 28.19 -17.54
C ASN A 191 -27.86 27.56 -18.27
N LYS A 192 -28.11 27.18 -19.52
CA LYS A 192 -27.08 26.72 -20.47
C LYS A 192 -26.34 27.97 -20.98
N TRP A 193 -25.21 28.30 -20.37
CA TRP A 193 -24.40 29.43 -20.80
C TRP A 193 -23.66 29.11 -22.12
N THR A 194 -23.83 29.96 -23.11
CA THR A 194 -23.04 29.99 -24.36
C THR A 194 -21.93 31.03 -24.22
N SER A 195 -20.67 30.63 -24.31
CA SER A 195 -19.52 31.55 -24.38
C SER A 195 -19.52 32.32 -25.69
N PRO A 196 -19.45 33.66 -25.69
CA PRO A 196 -18.80 34.40 -26.75
C PRO A 196 -17.31 34.53 -26.39
N ASP A 197 -16.43 33.94 -27.20
CA ASP A 197 -14.98 33.81 -26.94
C ASP A 197 -14.17 35.13 -26.99
N SER A 198 -14.77 36.30 -26.71
CA SER A 198 -14.11 37.61 -26.81
C SER A 198 -14.71 38.75 -25.95
N VAL A 199 -15.20 38.47 -24.74
CA VAL A 199 -15.73 39.53 -23.84
C VAL A 199 -14.64 40.03 -22.85
N PRO A 200 -14.45 41.36 -22.66
CA PRO A 200 -13.53 41.94 -21.67
C PRO A 200 -13.76 41.43 -20.24
N TYR A 201 -12.74 41.55 -19.39
CA TYR A 201 -12.87 41.30 -17.94
C TYR A 201 -13.96 42.20 -17.34
N SER A 202 -14.82 41.63 -16.49
CA SER A 202 -15.74 42.40 -15.63
C SER A 202 -15.94 41.66 -14.30
N PRO A 203 -16.12 42.38 -13.17
CA PRO A 203 -16.41 41.76 -11.87
C PRO A 203 -17.64 40.85 -11.89
N LEU A 204 -18.69 41.23 -12.61
CA LEU A 204 -19.91 40.41 -12.76
C LEU A 204 -19.63 39.11 -13.52
N LYS A 205 -18.75 39.13 -14.54
CA LYS A 205 -18.37 37.92 -15.27
C LYS A 205 -17.53 36.99 -14.38
N GLU A 206 -16.60 37.54 -13.60
CA GLU A 206 -15.83 36.78 -12.62
C GLU A 206 -16.74 36.08 -11.61
N GLU A 207 -17.69 36.80 -11.01
CA GLU A 207 -18.67 36.23 -10.06
C GLU A 207 -19.49 35.09 -10.68
N ASN A 208 -20.03 35.31 -11.90
CA ASN A 208 -20.79 34.29 -12.61
C ASN A 208 -19.96 33.03 -12.94
N VAL A 209 -18.70 33.21 -13.35
CA VAL A 209 -17.79 32.09 -13.65
C VAL A 209 -17.46 31.30 -12.38
N LEU A 210 -17.17 32.00 -11.28
CA LEU A 210 -16.90 31.37 -9.97
C LEU A 210 -18.13 30.61 -9.45
N GLN A 211 -19.33 31.18 -9.60
CA GLN A 211 -20.58 30.51 -9.24
C GLN A 211 -20.80 29.25 -10.07
N GLN A 212 -20.58 29.30 -11.39
CA GLN A 212 -20.68 28.14 -12.26
C GLN A 212 -19.66 27.05 -11.90
N GLN A 213 -18.42 27.43 -11.57
CA GLN A 213 -17.42 26.48 -11.10
C GLN A 213 -17.87 25.80 -9.80
N SER A 214 -18.32 26.57 -8.80
CA SER A 214 -18.84 26.02 -7.54
C SER A 214 -20.01 25.04 -7.77
N LEU A 215 -20.92 25.34 -8.70
CA LEU A 215 -22.01 24.44 -9.07
C LEU A 215 -21.51 23.15 -9.73
N ARG A 216 -20.48 23.23 -10.59
CA ARG A 216 -19.85 22.04 -11.21
C ARG A 216 -19.17 21.18 -10.16
N ASP A 217 -18.42 21.77 -9.23
CA ASP A 217 -17.77 21.06 -8.12
C ASP A 217 -18.81 20.33 -7.27
N GLN A 218 -19.88 21.04 -6.86
CA GLN A 218 -20.98 20.43 -6.09
C GLN A 218 -21.63 19.25 -6.82
N GLN A 219 -21.84 19.41 -8.13
CA GLN A 219 -22.40 18.37 -8.99
C GLN A 219 -21.49 17.12 -9.04
N GLU A 220 -20.19 17.32 -9.21
CA GLU A 220 -19.20 16.26 -9.21
C GLU A 220 -19.17 15.56 -7.85
N PHE A 221 -19.08 16.32 -6.76
CA PHE A 221 -19.11 15.81 -5.39
C PHE A 221 -20.33 14.93 -5.11
N ILE A 222 -21.54 15.40 -5.43
CA ILE A 222 -22.77 14.63 -5.26
C ILE A 222 -22.74 13.37 -6.12
N THR A 223 -22.28 13.47 -7.37
CA THR A 223 -22.19 12.33 -8.30
C THR A 223 -21.23 11.26 -7.79
N THR A 224 -20.08 11.67 -7.23
CA THR A 224 -19.11 10.74 -6.65
C THR A 224 -19.61 10.10 -5.36
N LEU A 225 -20.26 10.86 -4.47
CA LEU A 225 -20.95 10.30 -3.29
C LEU A 225 -22.00 9.24 -3.69
N SER A 226 -22.79 9.58 -4.70
CA SER A 226 -23.86 8.73 -5.25
C SER A 226 -23.36 7.44 -5.90
N SER A 227 -22.08 7.40 -6.30
CA SER A 227 -21.49 6.21 -6.91
C SER A 227 -21.25 5.07 -5.92
N TYR A 228 -21.43 5.32 -4.61
CA TYR A 228 -21.40 4.30 -3.58
C TYR A 228 -22.78 3.71 -3.34
N CYS A 229 -22.89 2.39 -3.39
CA CYS A 229 -24.03 1.67 -2.86
C CYS A 229 -23.74 1.33 -1.39
N LEU A 230 -24.51 1.91 -0.46
CA LEU A 230 -24.34 1.72 0.98
C LEU A 230 -25.39 0.77 1.54
N LYS A 231 -24.98 -0.01 2.54
CA LYS A 231 -25.90 -0.67 3.47
C LYS A 231 -26.23 0.27 4.63
N ASP A 232 -27.26 -0.04 5.42
CA ASP A 232 -27.66 0.76 6.59
C ASP A 232 -26.54 0.91 7.63
N THR A 233 -25.62 -0.06 7.67
CA THR A 233 -24.45 -0.06 8.56
C THR A 233 -23.22 0.60 7.95
N GLN A 234 -23.36 1.33 6.84
CA GLN A 234 -22.26 1.93 6.11
C GLN A 234 -22.46 3.43 5.87
N VAL A 235 -21.35 4.16 5.85
CA VAL A 235 -21.31 5.59 5.57
C VAL A 235 -20.17 5.90 4.62
N VAL A 236 -20.24 7.04 3.94
CA VAL A 236 -19.11 7.63 3.23
C VAL A 236 -18.53 8.75 4.07
N ALA A 237 -17.23 8.68 4.37
CA ALA A 237 -16.50 9.79 4.95
C ALA A 237 -15.91 10.67 3.85
N ALA A 238 -16.06 11.99 3.98
CA ALA A 238 -15.39 12.99 3.17
C ALA A 238 -14.34 13.73 4.00
N SER A 239 -13.13 13.83 3.47
CA SER A 239 -12.02 14.58 4.08
C SER A 239 -11.28 15.41 3.05
N PRO A 240 -10.82 16.63 3.38
CA PRO A 240 -9.95 17.39 2.50
C PRO A 240 -8.50 16.87 2.47
N SER A 241 -8.15 15.91 3.33
CA SER A 241 -6.80 15.38 3.50
C SER A 241 -6.73 13.94 2.96
N VAL A 242 -5.84 13.72 1.99
CA VAL A 242 -5.60 12.38 1.42
C VAL A 242 -5.12 11.41 2.50
N GLY A 243 -4.21 11.82 3.36
CA GLY A 243 -3.70 11.03 4.47
C GLY A 243 -4.79 10.62 5.47
N THR A 244 -5.77 11.50 5.70
CA THR A 244 -6.94 11.18 6.54
C THR A 244 -7.81 10.11 5.89
N ALA A 245 -8.06 10.22 4.58
CA ALA A 245 -8.81 9.21 3.84
C ALA A 245 -8.10 7.84 3.84
N PHE A 246 -6.78 7.81 3.60
CA PHE A 246 -6.00 6.57 3.69
C PHE A 246 -5.97 5.98 5.10
N LEU A 247 -5.94 6.82 6.15
CA LEU A 247 -6.02 6.35 7.53
C LEU A 247 -7.36 5.65 7.81
N LEU A 248 -8.46 6.26 7.38
CA LEU A 248 -9.82 5.71 7.52
C LEU A 248 -9.98 4.40 6.73
N MET A 249 -9.42 4.34 5.52
CA MET A 249 -9.39 3.14 4.70
C MET A 249 -8.64 2.00 5.43
N VAL A 250 -7.42 2.24 5.91
CA VAL A 250 -6.62 1.25 6.65
C VAL A 250 -7.36 0.76 7.90
N ARG A 251 -7.94 1.69 8.67
CA ARG A 251 -8.77 1.39 9.84
C ARG A 251 -9.95 0.49 9.47
N ASN A 252 -10.69 0.81 8.41
CA ASN A 252 -11.87 0.07 7.98
C ASN A 252 -11.52 -1.35 7.51
N VAL A 253 -10.41 -1.51 6.79
CA VAL A 253 -9.94 -2.83 6.36
C VAL A 253 -9.58 -3.71 7.55
N PHE A 254 -8.81 -3.20 8.51
CA PHE A 254 -8.34 -3.99 9.66
C PHE A 254 -9.32 -4.11 10.83
N LYS A 255 -10.44 -3.38 10.78
CA LYS A 255 -11.63 -3.67 11.59
C LYS A 255 -12.17 -5.07 11.32
N ASN A 256 -12.05 -5.59 10.10
CA ASN A 256 -12.46 -6.95 9.77
C ASN A 256 -11.39 -7.97 10.21
N PRO A 257 -11.69 -8.90 11.15
CA PRO A 257 -10.73 -9.89 11.64
C PRO A 257 -10.16 -10.79 10.55
N PHE A 258 -10.95 -11.10 9.52
CA PHE A 258 -10.49 -11.91 8.39
C PHE A 258 -9.30 -11.23 7.69
N TRP A 259 -9.44 -9.94 7.38
CA TRP A 259 -8.36 -9.19 6.74
C TRP A 259 -7.16 -9.01 7.69
N ALA A 260 -7.39 -8.73 8.97
CA ALA A 260 -6.29 -8.63 9.95
C ALA A 260 -5.44 -9.91 10.02
N ILE A 261 -6.07 -11.09 10.04
CA ILE A 261 -5.37 -12.39 10.04
C ILE A 261 -4.67 -12.65 8.70
N ALA A 262 -5.34 -12.40 7.57
CA ALA A 262 -4.75 -12.61 6.25
C ALA A 262 -3.49 -11.74 6.05
N TYR A 263 -3.56 -10.45 6.39
CA TYR A 263 -2.42 -9.55 6.29
C TYR A 263 -1.33 -9.85 7.32
N THR A 264 -1.66 -10.41 8.48
CA THR A 264 -0.66 -10.92 9.44
C THR A 264 0.21 -11.99 8.78
N LEU A 265 -0.39 -12.95 8.06
CA LEU A 265 0.36 -13.97 7.32
C LEU A 265 1.24 -13.37 6.21
N PHE A 266 0.73 -12.35 5.50
CA PHE A 266 1.49 -11.66 4.46
C PHE A 266 2.69 -10.90 5.03
N VAL A 267 2.51 -10.14 6.11
CA VAL A 267 3.58 -9.38 6.77
C VAL A 267 4.67 -10.31 7.31
N LEU A 268 4.30 -11.40 8.00
CA LEU A 268 5.28 -12.36 8.51
C LEU A 268 6.04 -13.05 7.37
N SER A 269 5.35 -13.40 6.28
CA SER A 269 5.98 -13.95 5.08
C SER A 269 6.92 -12.95 4.42
N ALA A 270 6.53 -11.67 4.35
CA ALA A 270 7.32 -10.59 3.76
C ALA A 270 8.59 -10.34 4.58
N ALA A 271 8.48 -10.22 5.90
CA ALA A 271 9.61 -10.03 6.80
C ALA A 271 10.61 -11.19 6.68
N PHE A 272 10.12 -12.45 6.69
CA PHE A 272 10.99 -13.61 6.50
C PHE A 272 11.69 -13.58 5.13
N HIS A 273 10.91 -13.43 4.05
CA HIS A 273 11.42 -13.47 2.69
C HIS A 273 12.45 -12.36 2.42
N ALA A 274 12.17 -11.15 2.90
CA ALA A 274 13.02 -9.98 2.76
C ALA A 274 14.39 -10.20 3.42
N PHE A 275 14.42 -10.46 4.74
CA PHE A 275 15.69 -10.44 5.48
C PHE A 275 16.50 -11.73 5.32
N ASN A 276 15.86 -12.87 5.06
CA ASN A 276 16.58 -14.06 4.60
C ASN A 276 17.16 -13.85 3.17
N GLY A 277 16.45 -13.09 2.33
CA GLY A 277 16.93 -12.61 1.04
C GLY A 277 18.14 -11.68 1.14
N VAL A 278 18.09 -10.66 2.02
CA VAL A 278 19.21 -9.73 2.29
C VAL A 278 20.46 -10.49 2.73
N TRP A 279 20.33 -11.39 3.69
CA TRP A 279 21.46 -12.22 4.13
C TRP A 279 22.08 -13.01 2.96
N THR A 280 21.23 -13.65 2.14
CA THR A 280 21.69 -14.40 0.95
C THR A 280 22.34 -13.48 -0.08
N ALA A 281 21.80 -12.28 -0.28
CA ALA A 281 22.35 -11.27 -1.17
C ALA A 281 23.76 -10.86 -0.70
N MET A 282 23.95 -10.51 0.57
CA MET A 282 25.26 -10.10 1.08
C MET A 282 26.36 -11.15 0.86
N ILE A 283 26.01 -12.44 0.95
CA ILE A 283 26.95 -13.53 0.62
C ILE A 283 27.22 -13.56 -0.88
N THR A 284 26.16 -13.63 -1.68
CA THR A 284 26.32 -13.78 -3.14
C THR A 284 27.08 -12.60 -3.74
N TRP A 285 26.85 -11.37 -3.28
CA TRP A 285 27.56 -10.16 -3.71
C TRP A 285 28.96 -10.00 -3.12
N GLY A 286 29.41 -10.95 -2.29
CA GLY A 286 30.77 -10.98 -1.75
C GLY A 286 31.02 -9.96 -0.64
N ILE A 287 29.96 -9.37 -0.07
CA ILE A 287 30.06 -8.43 1.05
C ILE A 287 30.48 -9.16 2.33
N ILE A 288 29.97 -10.38 2.54
CA ILE A 288 30.30 -11.21 3.71
C ILE A 288 30.85 -12.59 3.30
N LEU A 289 32.17 -12.68 3.17
CA LEU A 289 32.84 -13.91 2.70
C LEU A 289 33.18 -14.89 3.83
N SER A 290 33.56 -14.38 5.02
CA SER A 290 34.00 -15.25 6.12
C SER A 290 32.84 -15.93 6.84
N TYR A 291 33.04 -17.17 7.29
CA TYR A 291 32.04 -17.93 8.06
C TYR A 291 31.56 -17.17 9.32
N ARG A 292 32.49 -16.54 10.04
CA ARG A 292 32.16 -15.72 11.23
C ARG A 292 31.23 -14.56 10.86
N SER A 293 31.52 -13.85 9.77
CA SER A 293 30.67 -12.73 9.32
C SER A 293 29.29 -13.21 8.88
N GLN A 294 29.21 -14.32 8.13
CA GLN A 294 27.94 -14.92 7.73
C GLN A 294 27.08 -15.31 8.93
N LYS A 295 27.68 -15.92 9.97
CA LYS A 295 26.98 -16.30 11.21
C LYS A 295 26.50 -15.08 12.00
N SER A 296 27.31 -14.02 12.08
CA SER A 296 26.89 -12.76 12.71
C SER A 296 25.74 -12.10 11.95
N MET A 297 25.80 -12.07 10.61
CA MET A 297 24.78 -11.44 9.79
C MET A 297 23.41 -12.15 9.89
N VAL A 298 23.37 -13.46 10.14
CA VAL A 298 22.09 -14.15 10.43
C VAL A 298 21.40 -13.51 11.63
N LYS A 299 22.13 -13.21 12.72
CA LYS A 299 21.55 -12.59 13.92
C LYS A 299 21.01 -11.20 13.62
N VAL A 300 21.76 -10.41 12.85
CA VAL A 300 21.32 -9.07 12.41
C VAL A 300 20.05 -9.17 11.56
N ALA A 301 20.01 -10.10 10.60
CA ALA A 301 18.85 -10.34 9.75
C ALA A 301 17.61 -10.74 10.57
N TYR A 302 17.76 -11.58 11.60
CA TYR A 302 16.65 -11.89 12.51
C TYR A 302 16.20 -10.68 13.33
N GLY A 303 17.11 -9.84 13.80
CA GLY A 303 16.77 -8.59 14.48
C GLY A 303 15.89 -7.68 13.61
N PHE A 304 16.31 -7.42 12.37
CA PHE A 304 15.51 -6.65 11.42
C PHE A 304 14.18 -7.33 11.07
N MET A 305 14.17 -8.66 10.93
CA MET A 305 12.94 -9.41 10.67
C MET A 305 11.91 -9.20 11.80
N ILE A 306 12.35 -9.23 13.07
CA ILE A 306 11.48 -8.99 14.23
C ILE A 306 10.97 -7.55 14.23
N ILE A 307 11.86 -6.57 14.01
CA ILE A 307 11.49 -5.15 14.00
C ILE A 307 10.44 -4.88 12.91
N ILE A 308 10.71 -5.31 11.68
CA ILE A 308 9.80 -5.05 10.55
C ILE A 308 8.49 -5.83 10.69
N ALA A 309 8.53 -7.06 11.20
CA ALA A 309 7.32 -7.80 11.54
C ALA A 309 6.51 -7.05 12.59
N PHE A 310 7.14 -6.55 13.67
CA PHE A 310 6.48 -5.76 14.69
C PHE A 310 5.82 -4.50 14.12
N LEU A 311 6.52 -3.71 13.30
CA LEU A 311 5.97 -2.50 12.68
C LEU A 311 4.73 -2.83 11.81
N GLY A 312 4.80 -3.89 11.01
CA GLY A 312 3.67 -4.31 10.19
C GLY A 312 2.48 -4.81 11.02
N LEU A 313 2.73 -5.62 12.05
CA LEU A 313 1.67 -6.10 12.95
C LEU A 313 1.06 -4.97 13.77
N ALA A 314 1.85 -3.98 14.16
CA ALA A 314 1.34 -2.81 14.86
C ALA A 314 0.41 -1.97 13.98
N SER A 315 0.68 -1.86 12.67
CA SER A 315 -0.26 -1.23 11.74
C SER A 315 -1.58 -2.01 11.66
N ILE A 316 -1.51 -3.35 11.52
CA ILE A 316 -2.70 -4.20 11.38
C ILE A 316 -3.57 -4.15 12.64
N TRP A 317 -2.98 -4.45 13.79
CA TRP A 317 -3.73 -4.62 15.03
C TRP A 317 -3.93 -3.30 15.76
N GLY A 318 -2.99 -2.36 15.65
CA GLY A 318 -3.08 -1.07 16.33
C GLY A 318 -3.97 -0.04 15.65
N SER A 319 -4.13 -0.10 14.32
CA SER A 319 -4.91 0.89 13.57
C SER A 319 -6.40 0.91 13.93
N TYR A 320 -7.02 -0.23 14.24
CA TYR A 320 -8.40 -0.26 14.75
C TYR A 320 -8.49 -0.63 16.23
N TRP A 321 -7.80 -1.69 16.66
CA TRP A 321 -8.08 -2.30 17.97
C TRP A 321 -7.44 -1.57 19.15
N ILE A 322 -6.43 -0.74 18.91
CA ILE A 322 -5.68 -0.03 19.97
C ILE A 322 -5.96 1.48 19.94
N ASN A 323 -5.79 2.15 18.79
CA ASN A 323 -5.82 3.62 18.77
C ASN A 323 -7.10 4.26 18.21
N LEU A 324 -7.79 3.63 17.25
CA LEU A 324 -8.94 4.26 16.57
C LEU A 324 -10.27 3.56 16.88
N ARG A 325 -10.36 2.84 18.00
CA ARG A 325 -11.58 2.16 18.45
C ARG A 325 -12.60 3.13 19.05
N SER A 326 -12.13 4.23 19.65
CA SER A 326 -12.91 5.13 20.51
C SER A 326 -12.59 6.60 20.32
#